data_AF-A0A1A8RML7-F1
#
_entry.id   AF-A0A1A8RML7-F1
#
_cell.length_a   1.000
_cell.length_b   1.000
_cell.length_c   1.000
_cell.angle_alpha   90.00
_cell.angle_beta   90.00
_cell.angle_gamma   90.00
#
_symmetry.space_group_name_H-M   'P 1'
#
loop_
_entity.id
_entity.type
_entity.pdbx_description
1 polymer ?
#
loop_
_entity_poly.entity_id
_entity_poly.type
_entity_poly.pdbx_seq_one_letter_code
_entity_poly.pdbx_strand_id
1 'polypeptide(L)'
;VVTALSLHSEWKLVAFGTSHGFGLFDYQQNNNVFVRCTLNPSDQLALEGPLSRVKSIKKSLRQSFRRIRRSRVSLRKHHANNAAKIQEANARMEAELAEMELAPVQRKIEARSSDDSFTGLVRTLYFADTFLSDSTHHTPSLWAGTNGGCVFAYMIRLPAIEHRADEPVTAQPAKEIQLMHRAPVLGIVVLDGHGAPLPEPLEVAHDLARSPDMQASHHVVVTSEEQFKVFTLPKVSSKMKLKLTAVDGSRVRRVGVAWFGSSRTEDYGESGLVVLTNQGDVHVVSLPHVKMQVHYPCIRREDVSGIASCVFTRQGQGFYLISPSEFERFSLSTRFLVEPHCLVEPPFHSGPLSQHQPEPDGAHRIPQDGEEAESTARSIMEHALLNDEKVLQEIQKSLEGDQTSFLENSMKSAVA
;
A
#
# COMPACT_ATOMS: atom_id res chain seq x y z
N VAL A 1 -3.44 -0.25 -19.84
CA VAL A 1 -2.80 -0.64 -18.57
C VAL A 1 -3.88 -1.06 -17.59
N VAL A 2 -3.76 -2.25 -17.00
CA VAL A 2 -4.61 -2.69 -15.90
C VAL A 2 -4.10 -2.01 -14.62
N THR A 3 -5.00 -1.32 -13.92
CA THR A 3 -4.68 -0.51 -12.74
C THR A 3 -5.18 -1.11 -11.44
N ALA A 4 -6.12 -2.05 -11.52
CA ALA A 4 -6.63 -2.83 -10.40
C ALA A 4 -7.02 -4.23 -10.90
N LEU A 5 -6.81 -5.24 -10.06
CA LEU A 5 -7.15 -6.63 -10.33
C LEU A 5 -7.60 -7.27 -9.01
N SER A 6 -8.67 -8.08 -9.07
CA SER A 6 -9.15 -8.87 -7.93
C SER A 6 -9.71 -10.19 -8.42
N LEU A 7 -9.41 -11.27 -7.71
CA LEU A 7 -9.84 -12.63 -8.04
C LEU A 7 -10.66 -13.19 -6.88
N HIS A 8 -11.83 -13.74 -7.17
CA HIS A 8 -12.59 -14.55 -6.23
C HIS A 8 -12.59 -16.00 -6.68
N SER A 9 -11.67 -16.79 -6.11
CA SER A 9 -11.38 -18.16 -6.52
C SER A 9 -12.53 -19.14 -6.23
N GLU A 10 -13.36 -18.86 -5.22
CA GLU A 10 -14.55 -19.65 -4.90
C GLU A 10 -15.66 -19.46 -5.95
N TRP A 11 -16.01 -18.20 -6.24
CA TRP A 11 -17.06 -17.85 -7.21
C TRP A 11 -16.64 -17.99 -8.68
N LYS A 12 -15.36 -18.25 -8.91
CA LYS A 12 -14.72 -18.33 -10.23
C LYS A 12 -14.85 -17.04 -11.05
N LEU A 13 -14.64 -15.90 -10.38
CA LEU A 13 -14.76 -14.57 -10.97
C LEU A 13 -13.45 -13.79 -10.87
N VAL A 14 -13.14 -13.02 -11.90
CA VAL A 14 -12.04 -12.05 -11.91
C VAL A 14 -12.56 -10.67 -12.30
N ALA A 15 -12.20 -9.66 -11.52
CA ALA A 15 -12.50 -8.26 -11.81
C ALA A 15 -11.22 -7.53 -12.17
N PHE A 16 -11.29 -6.67 -13.18
CA PHE A 16 -10.15 -5.88 -13.64
C PHE A 16 -10.57 -4.44 -13.91
N GLY A 17 -9.67 -3.50 -13.62
CA GLY A 17 -9.87 -2.06 -13.74
C GLY A 17 -8.77 -1.44 -14.60
N THR A 18 -9.12 -0.35 -15.28
CA THR A 18 -8.23 0.44 -16.13
C THR A 18 -8.43 1.94 -15.89
N SER A 19 -7.76 2.77 -16.68
CA SER A 19 -8.03 4.22 -16.73
C SER A 19 -9.42 4.58 -17.23
N HIS A 20 -10.14 3.68 -17.91
CA HIS A 20 -11.41 3.98 -18.59
C HIS A 20 -12.64 3.37 -17.91
N GLY A 21 -12.44 2.38 -17.05
CA GLY A 21 -13.53 1.56 -16.53
C GLY A 21 -13.04 0.27 -15.90
N PHE A 22 -14.00 -0.54 -15.47
CA PHE A 22 -13.76 -1.88 -14.93
C PHE A 22 -14.75 -2.88 -15.50
N GLY A 23 -14.43 -4.16 -15.39
CA GLY A 23 -15.30 -5.25 -15.78
C GLY A 23 -15.20 -6.43 -14.83
N LEU A 24 -16.18 -7.32 -14.93
CA LEU A 24 -16.24 -8.60 -14.24
C LEU A 24 -16.31 -9.71 -15.28
N PHE A 25 -15.44 -10.69 -15.14
CA PHE A 25 -15.32 -11.83 -16.03
C PHE A 25 -15.48 -13.13 -15.24
N ASP A 26 -16.30 -14.01 -15.79
CA ASP A 26 -16.48 -15.37 -15.31
C ASP A 26 -15.50 -16.28 -16.07
N TYR A 27 -14.45 -16.70 -15.38
CA TYR A 27 -13.42 -17.56 -15.99
C TYR A 27 -13.75 -19.05 -15.93
N GLN A 28 -14.87 -19.44 -15.31
CA GLN A 28 -15.38 -20.80 -15.41
C GLN A 28 -16.13 -21.01 -16.73
N GLN A 29 -16.99 -20.06 -17.10
CA GLN A 29 -17.75 -20.11 -18.37
C GLN A 29 -17.04 -19.37 -19.52
N ASN A 30 -15.92 -18.71 -19.25
CA ASN A 30 -15.23 -17.81 -20.18
C ASN A 30 -16.15 -16.71 -20.74
N ASN A 31 -16.94 -16.09 -19.86
CA ASN A 31 -17.95 -15.11 -20.24
C ASN A 31 -17.75 -13.75 -19.56
N ASN A 32 -18.02 -12.68 -20.30
CA ASN A 32 -18.06 -11.33 -19.74
C ASN A 32 -19.38 -11.14 -18.98
N VAL A 33 -19.31 -10.96 -17.66
CA VAL A 33 -20.50 -10.71 -16.83
C VAL A 33 -21.00 -9.28 -17.06
N PHE A 34 -20.12 -8.29 -16.94
CA PHE A 34 -20.42 -6.90 -17.31
C PHE A 34 -19.16 -6.07 -17.53
N VAL A 35 -19.32 -4.93 -18.22
CA VAL A 35 -18.30 -3.89 -18.37
C VAL A 35 -18.91 -2.54 -18.05
N ARG A 36 -18.22 -1.74 -17.21
CA ARG A 36 -18.63 -0.41 -16.80
C ARG A 36 -17.57 0.63 -17.20
N CYS A 37 -17.95 1.53 -18.10
CA CYS A 37 -17.18 2.75 -18.37
C CYS A 37 -17.35 3.75 -17.22
N THR A 38 -16.26 4.38 -16.80
CA THR A 38 -16.22 5.38 -15.71
C THR A 38 -15.71 6.74 -16.17
N LEU A 39 -15.45 6.91 -17.46
CA LEU A 39 -15.07 8.20 -18.03
C LEU A 39 -16.24 9.18 -17.99
N ASN A 40 -15.95 10.45 -17.74
CA ASN A 40 -16.92 11.49 -18.01
C ASN A 40 -17.14 11.61 -19.53
N PRO A 41 -18.34 11.94 -20.01
CA PRO A 41 -18.59 12.18 -21.44
C PRO A 41 -17.66 13.25 -22.03
N SER A 42 -17.23 14.23 -21.23
CA SER A 42 -16.24 15.25 -21.61
C SER A 42 -14.83 14.69 -21.81
N ASP A 43 -14.48 13.58 -21.14
CA ASP A 43 -13.17 12.95 -21.23
C ASP A 43 -13.06 12.03 -22.45
N GLN A 44 -14.18 11.49 -22.96
CA GLN A 44 -14.22 10.71 -24.21
C GLN A 44 -13.70 11.53 -25.40
N LEU A 45 -14.04 12.81 -25.47
CA LEU A 45 -13.57 13.74 -26.51
C LEU A 45 -12.08 14.11 -26.36
N ALA A 46 -11.50 13.96 -25.16
CA ALA A 46 -10.10 14.29 -24.92
C ALA A 46 -9.13 13.15 -25.29
N LEU A 47 -9.65 11.93 -25.44
CA LEU A 47 -8.87 10.73 -25.80
C LEU A 47 -8.56 10.63 -27.30
N GLU A 48 -9.32 11.30 -28.17
CA GLU A 48 -9.06 11.31 -29.63
C GLU A 48 -8.04 12.37 -30.10
N GLY A 49 -7.42 13.12 -29.18
CA GLY A 49 -6.50 14.22 -29.55
C GLY A 49 -5.08 14.04 -28.98
N PRO A 50 -4.01 14.40 -29.73
CA PRO A 50 -2.62 14.29 -29.28
C PRO A 50 -2.20 15.31 -28.19
N LEU A 51 -3.15 15.91 -27.45
CA LEU A 51 -2.96 17.17 -26.71
C LEU A 51 -3.07 17.08 -25.18
N SER A 52 -3.13 15.88 -24.60
CA SER A 52 -3.23 15.69 -23.14
C SER A 52 -2.05 16.31 -22.35
N ARG A 53 -0.84 16.33 -22.92
CA ARG A 53 0.38 16.75 -22.19
C ARG A 53 0.58 18.28 -22.07
N VAL A 54 -0.07 19.09 -22.92
CA VAL A 54 0.26 20.53 -23.05
C VAL A 54 -0.59 21.43 -22.14
N LYS A 55 -1.79 20.98 -21.74
CA LYS A 55 -2.72 21.81 -20.94
C LYS A 55 -2.30 21.96 -19.47
N SER A 56 -1.62 20.97 -18.90
CA SER A 56 -1.14 20.99 -17.50
C SER A 56 -0.04 22.05 -17.27
N ILE A 57 0.90 22.18 -18.22
CA ILE A 57 2.02 23.13 -18.14
C ILE A 57 1.54 24.59 -18.20
N LYS A 58 0.60 24.92 -19.11
CA LYS A 58 0.06 26.28 -19.24
C LYS A 58 -0.74 26.73 -18.02
N LYS A 59 -1.46 25.82 -17.35
CA LYS A 59 -2.21 26.14 -16.11
C LYS A 59 -1.26 26.38 -14.92
N SER A 60 -0.21 25.57 -14.77
CA SER A 60 0.83 25.73 -13.74
C SER A 60 1.57 27.08 -13.87
N LEU A 61 2.03 27.43 -15.08
CA LEU A 61 2.68 28.72 -15.36
C LEU A 61 1.78 29.92 -15.05
N ARG A 62 0.50 29.85 -15.43
CA ARG A 62 -0.47 30.93 -15.19
C ARG A 62 -0.79 31.11 -13.70
N GLN A 63 -0.72 30.06 -12.88
CA GLN A 63 -0.85 30.16 -11.42
C GLN A 63 0.40 30.76 -10.76
N SER A 64 1.61 30.38 -11.20
CA SER A 64 2.87 30.95 -10.67
C SER A 64 2.97 32.46 -10.87
N PHE A 65 2.60 32.98 -12.05
CA PHE A 65 2.61 34.43 -12.30
C PHE A 65 1.56 35.20 -11.48
N ARG A 66 0.40 34.60 -11.17
CA ARG A 66 -0.61 35.22 -10.30
C ARG A 66 -0.15 35.30 -8.84
N ARG A 67 0.63 34.33 -8.37
CA ARG A 67 1.19 34.32 -7.01
C ARG A 67 2.26 35.41 -6.83
N ILE A 68 3.11 35.60 -7.84
CA ILE A 68 4.17 36.63 -7.85
C ILE A 68 3.59 38.06 -7.89
N ARG A 69 2.45 38.27 -8.56
CA ARG A 69 1.79 39.59 -8.58
C ARG A 69 1.08 39.95 -7.26
N ARG A 70 0.69 38.98 -6.43
CA ARG A 70 0.05 39.23 -5.13
C ARG A 70 1.05 39.55 -4.02
N SER A 71 2.28 39.05 -4.08
CA SER A 71 3.29 39.35 -3.06
C SER A 71 3.85 40.78 -3.13
N ARG A 72 3.74 41.46 -4.28
CA ARG A 72 4.28 42.82 -4.49
C ARG A 72 3.33 43.97 -4.17
N VAL A 73 2.04 43.70 -3.90
CA VAL A 73 1.02 44.74 -3.69
C VAL A 73 0.81 45.08 -2.21
N SER A 74 1.35 44.29 -1.27
CA SER A 74 1.20 44.52 0.18
C SER A 74 2.22 45.51 0.79
N LEU A 75 3.05 46.18 -0.02
CA LEU A 75 4.18 47.01 0.47
C LEU A 75 3.97 48.52 0.33
N ARG A 76 2.73 49.02 0.13
CA ARG A 76 2.49 50.46 0.09
C ARG A 76 1.31 50.91 0.95
N LYS A 77 1.69 51.77 1.91
CA LYS A 77 0.92 52.70 2.77
C LYS A 77 0.24 52.12 4.01
N HIS A 78 0.80 52.44 5.18
CA HIS A 78 0.23 53.49 6.04
C HIS A 78 1.27 53.94 7.11
N HIS A 79 1.61 55.23 7.11
CA HIS A 79 2.19 55.91 8.27
C HIS A 79 1.04 56.56 9.05
N ALA A 80 0.88 56.23 10.33
CA ALA A 80 0.34 57.11 11.35
C ALA A 80 0.70 56.56 12.74
N ASN A 81 1.31 57.42 13.56
CA ASN A 81 1.79 57.17 14.91
C ASN A 81 0.68 56.67 15.86
N ASN A 82 0.93 55.53 16.52
CA ASN A 82 0.47 55.24 17.88
C ASN A 82 1.18 53.98 18.41
N ALA A 83 2.38 54.14 18.96
CA ALA A 83 3.23 53.04 19.43
C ALA A 83 2.55 52.16 20.49
N ALA A 84 1.73 52.75 21.37
CA ALA A 84 1.03 52.00 22.43
C ALA A 84 -0.09 51.08 21.91
N LYS A 85 -0.83 51.47 20.86
CA LYS A 85 -1.87 50.61 20.25
C LYS A 85 -1.28 49.49 19.40
N ILE A 86 -0.12 49.72 18.78
CA ILE A 86 0.60 48.69 18.02
C ILE A 86 1.15 47.62 18.96
N GLN A 87 1.64 48.01 20.14
CA GLN A 87 2.18 47.07 21.11
C GLN A 87 1.10 46.21 21.77
N GLU A 88 -0.08 46.77 22.06
CA GLU A 88 -1.23 45.99 22.56
C GLU A 88 -1.83 45.09 21.47
N ALA A 89 -1.88 45.55 20.22
CA ALA A 89 -2.31 44.73 19.08
C ALA A 89 -1.31 43.60 18.76
N ASN A 90 -0.01 43.85 18.90
CA ASN A 90 1.03 42.84 18.74
C ASN A 90 1.00 41.82 19.88
N ALA A 91 0.78 42.25 21.12
CA ALA A 91 0.66 41.33 22.27
C ALA A 91 -0.63 40.47 22.21
N ARG A 92 -1.75 41.04 21.73
CA ARG A 92 -2.97 40.26 21.45
C ARG A 92 -2.78 39.30 20.28
N MET A 93 -2.08 39.71 19.24
CA MET A 93 -1.75 38.87 18.10
C MET A 93 -0.73 37.78 18.46
N GLU A 94 0.23 38.04 19.34
CA GLU A 94 1.13 37.02 19.91
C GLU A 94 0.37 36.06 20.83
N ALA A 95 -0.62 36.53 21.61
CA ALA A 95 -1.49 35.67 22.40
C ALA A 95 -2.44 34.84 21.52
N GLU A 96 -3.00 35.40 20.45
CA GLU A 96 -3.80 34.68 19.43
C GLU A 96 -2.93 33.71 18.63
N LEU A 97 -1.68 34.06 18.32
CA LEU A 97 -0.71 33.15 17.69
C LEU A 97 -0.34 32.01 18.64
N ALA A 98 -0.14 32.30 19.92
CA ALA A 98 0.14 31.28 20.94
C ALA A 98 -1.08 30.36 21.17
N GLU A 99 -2.30 30.89 21.17
CA GLU A 99 -3.54 30.08 21.18
C GLU A 99 -3.72 29.28 19.87
N MET A 100 -3.36 29.84 18.72
CA MET A 100 -3.36 29.13 17.43
C MET A 100 -2.26 28.06 17.33
N GLU A 101 -1.12 28.24 17.99
CA GLU A 101 -0.07 27.21 18.11
C GLU A 101 -0.48 26.08 19.06
N LEU A 102 -1.33 26.36 20.05
CA LEU A 102 -1.83 25.38 21.03
C LEU A 102 -3.09 24.63 20.55
N ALA A 103 -3.87 25.19 19.63
CA ALA A 103 -4.97 24.49 18.99
C ALA A 103 -4.43 23.55 17.89
N PRO A 104 -4.79 22.25 17.86
CA PRO A 104 -4.35 21.36 16.79
C PRO A 104 -4.82 21.92 15.44
N VAL A 105 -3.89 22.42 14.63
CA VAL A 105 -4.12 23.05 13.34
C VAL A 105 -4.61 21.99 12.34
N GLN A 106 -5.89 21.63 12.41
CA GLN A 106 -6.49 20.74 11.43
C GLN A 106 -6.71 21.50 10.12
N ARG A 107 -5.90 21.19 9.10
CA ARG A 107 -6.07 21.79 7.77
C ARG A 107 -7.40 21.36 7.15
N LYS A 108 -8.15 22.32 6.60
CA LYS A 108 -9.40 22.01 5.89
C LYS A 108 -9.07 21.23 4.61
N ILE A 109 -9.65 20.03 4.48
CA ILE A 109 -9.58 19.24 3.25
C ILE A 109 -10.60 19.80 2.26
N GLU A 110 -10.12 20.42 1.19
CA GLU A 110 -10.93 20.95 0.09
C GLU A 110 -11.25 19.86 -0.94
N ALA A 111 -12.42 19.95 -1.56
CA ALA A 111 -12.81 19.01 -2.60
C ALA A 111 -11.97 19.21 -3.87
N ARG A 112 -11.49 18.11 -4.47
CA ARG A 112 -10.83 18.16 -5.78
C ARG A 112 -11.82 18.58 -6.87
N SER A 113 -11.36 19.34 -7.87
CA SER A 113 -12.19 19.80 -8.98
C SER A 113 -12.67 18.62 -9.84
N SER A 114 -13.89 18.69 -10.37
CA SER A 114 -14.41 17.70 -11.33
C SER A 114 -13.72 17.73 -12.69
N ASP A 115 -13.00 18.82 -13.00
CA ASP A 115 -12.31 19.01 -14.29
C ASP A 115 -10.95 18.27 -14.35
N ASP A 116 -10.63 17.45 -13.35
CA ASP A 116 -9.39 16.68 -13.36
C ASP A 116 -9.53 15.53 -14.36
N SER A 117 -8.59 15.46 -15.30
CA SER A 117 -8.49 14.32 -16.21
C SER A 117 -8.23 13.06 -15.38
N PHE A 118 -8.82 11.92 -15.76
CA PHE A 118 -8.66 10.63 -15.06
C PHE A 118 -9.47 10.45 -13.76
N THR A 119 -10.51 11.23 -13.51
CA THR A 119 -11.45 10.96 -12.38
C THR A 119 -12.04 9.54 -12.43
N GLY A 120 -12.29 9.02 -13.64
CA GLY A 120 -12.78 7.66 -13.86
C GLY A 120 -11.77 6.54 -13.61
N LEU A 121 -10.47 6.82 -13.45
CA LEU A 121 -9.44 5.77 -13.33
C LEU A 121 -9.70 4.88 -12.12
N VAL A 122 -9.76 3.56 -12.34
CA VAL A 122 -10.07 2.58 -11.30
C VAL A 122 -8.80 2.26 -10.51
N ARG A 123 -8.85 2.43 -9.18
CA ARG A 123 -7.70 2.32 -8.27
C ARG A 123 -7.75 1.06 -7.41
N THR A 124 -8.93 0.56 -7.09
CA THR A 124 -9.11 -0.61 -6.22
C THR A 124 -10.36 -1.38 -6.60
N LEU A 125 -10.31 -2.70 -6.44
CA LEU A 125 -11.41 -3.64 -6.63
C LEU A 125 -11.45 -4.57 -5.42
N TYR A 126 -12.63 -4.84 -4.90
CA TYR A 126 -12.81 -5.66 -3.70
C TYR A 126 -14.09 -6.48 -3.81
N PHE A 127 -13.98 -7.80 -3.64
CA PHE A 127 -15.15 -8.66 -3.51
C PHE A 127 -15.57 -8.76 -2.05
N ALA A 128 -16.88 -8.89 -1.82
CA ALA A 128 -17.44 -9.08 -0.49
C ALA A 128 -18.76 -9.84 -0.57
N ASP A 129 -19.02 -10.74 0.37
CA ASP A 129 -20.37 -11.23 0.62
C ASP A 129 -20.98 -10.43 1.78
N THR A 130 -21.95 -9.57 1.48
CA THR A 130 -22.48 -8.62 2.48
C THR A 130 -23.86 -8.06 2.09
N PHE A 131 -24.41 -7.22 2.98
CA PHE A 131 -25.71 -6.59 2.87
C PHE A 131 -25.68 -5.35 1.96
N LEU A 132 -26.37 -5.41 0.82
CA LEU A 132 -26.50 -4.27 -0.11
C LEU A 132 -27.93 -3.73 -0.23
N SER A 133 -28.92 -4.61 -0.17
CA SER A 133 -30.35 -4.28 -0.38
C SER A 133 -31.07 -4.06 0.94
N ASP A 134 -31.02 -5.07 1.81
CA ASP A 134 -31.65 -5.08 3.14
C ASP A 134 -30.63 -5.58 4.18
N SER A 135 -31.08 -5.71 5.43
CA SER A 135 -30.25 -6.15 6.57
C SER A 135 -30.42 -7.64 6.88
N THR A 136 -31.05 -8.41 5.99
CA THR A 136 -31.40 -9.82 6.22
C THR A 136 -30.76 -10.75 5.21
N HIS A 137 -30.62 -10.31 3.96
CA HIS A 137 -30.06 -11.08 2.86
C HIS A 137 -28.72 -10.48 2.46
N HIS A 138 -27.65 -11.22 2.75
CA HIS A 138 -26.33 -10.93 2.19
C HIS A 138 -26.25 -11.49 0.78
N THR A 139 -25.44 -10.86 -0.06
CA THR A 139 -25.20 -11.29 -1.43
C THR A 139 -23.75 -11.07 -1.83
N PRO A 140 -23.18 -11.95 -2.68
CA PRO A 140 -21.93 -11.69 -3.37
C PRO A 140 -21.93 -10.32 -4.04
N SER A 141 -20.82 -9.59 -3.90
CA SER A 141 -20.72 -8.22 -4.41
C SER A 141 -19.33 -7.86 -4.87
N LEU A 142 -19.25 -6.95 -5.84
CA LEU A 142 -18.02 -6.33 -6.31
C LEU A 142 -18.06 -4.83 -6.02
N TRP A 143 -16.99 -4.32 -5.43
CA TRP A 143 -16.78 -2.92 -5.12
C TRP A 143 -15.63 -2.37 -5.94
N ALA A 144 -15.81 -1.18 -6.52
CA ALA A 144 -14.81 -0.52 -7.35
C ALA A 144 -14.59 0.92 -6.88
N GLY A 145 -13.36 1.26 -6.51
CA GLY A 145 -12.96 2.62 -6.12
C GLY A 145 -12.23 3.35 -7.24
N THR A 146 -12.57 4.61 -7.44
CA THR A 146 -12.01 5.44 -8.52
C THR A 146 -11.11 6.56 -8.01
N ASN A 147 -10.37 7.16 -8.93
CA ASN A 147 -9.48 8.29 -8.68
C ASN A 147 -10.26 9.58 -8.31
N GLY A 148 -11.51 9.73 -8.77
CA GLY A 148 -12.41 10.83 -8.42
C GLY A 148 -13.13 10.67 -7.08
N GLY A 149 -12.79 9.66 -6.27
CA GLY A 149 -13.43 9.43 -4.98
C GLY A 149 -14.83 8.82 -5.08
N CYS A 150 -15.20 8.21 -6.22
CA CYS A 150 -16.44 7.45 -6.35
C CYS A 150 -16.19 5.96 -6.05
N VAL A 151 -17.10 5.33 -5.31
CA VAL A 151 -17.14 3.89 -5.06
C VAL A 151 -18.43 3.31 -5.65
N PHE A 152 -18.30 2.37 -6.57
CA PHE A 152 -19.42 1.60 -7.12
C PHE A 152 -19.54 0.26 -6.40
N ALA A 153 -20.76 -0.19 -6.11
CA ALA A 153 -21.05 -1.54 -5.62
C ALA A 153 -22.05 -2.23 -6.56
N TYR A 154 -21.72 -3.46 -6.97
CA TYR A 154 -22.57 -4.32 -7.78
C TYR A 154 -22.96 -5.56 -6.98
N MET A 155 -24.24 -5.89 -6.98
CA MET A 155 -24.71 -7.21 -6.52
C MET A 155 -24.44 -8.23 -7.60
N ILE A 156 -23.88 -9.37 -7.23
CA ILE A 156 -23.60 -10.51 -8.11
C ILE A 156 -24.58 -11.62 -7.75
N ARG A 157 -25.29 -12.13 -8.77
CA ARG A 157 -26.14 -13.31 -8.65
C ARG A 157 -25.37 -14.49 -9.21
N LEU A 158 -24.94 -15.37 -8.31
CA LEU A 158 -24.32 -16.64 -8.64
C LEU A 158 -25.41 -17.71 -8.77
N PRO A 159 -25.42 -18.51 -9.86
CA PRO A 159 -26.20 -19.73 -9.93
C PRO A 159 -25.78 -20.73 -8.84
N ALA A 160 -26.67 -21.67 -8.51
CA ALA A 160 -26.31 -22.81 -7.68
C ALA A 160 -25.20 -23.64 -8.37
N ILE A 161 -24.40 -24.38 -7.58
CA ILE A 161 -23.26 -25.16 -8.10
C ILE A 161 -23.70 -26.11 -9.23
N GLU A 162 -24.88 -26.72 -9.10
CA GLU A 162 -25.46 -27.64 -10.09
C GLU A 162 -25.78 -26.96 -11.43
N HIS A 163 -26.14 -25.68 -11.41
CA HIS A 163 -26.48 -24.89 -12.60
C HIS A 163 -25.35 -23.97 -13.04
N ARG A 164 -24.20 -24.00 -12.37
CA ARG A 164 -23.08 -23.08 -12.59
C ARG A 164 -22.42 -23.23 -13.96
N ALA A 165 -22.62 -24.37 -14.64
CA ALA A 165 -22.15 -24.60 -16.00
C ALA A 165 -23.09 -24.04 -17.07
N ASP A 166 -24.40 -23.99 -16.78
CA ASP A 166 -25.45 -23.72 -17.78
C ASP A 166 -26.05 -22.31 -17.65
N GLU A 167 -26.22 -21.82 -16.42
CA GLU A 167 -26.79 -20.52 -16.14
C GLU A 167 -25.69 -19.46 -16.00
N PRO A 168 -25.82 -18.28 -16.63
CA PRO A 168 -24.79 -17.25 -16.55
C PRO A 168 -24.82 -16.53 -15.20
N VAL A 169 -23.63 -16.17 -14.72
CA VAL A 169 -23.51 -15.19 -13.63
C VAL A 169 -24.04 -13.85 -14.12
N THR A 170 -24.85 -13.18 -13.29
CA THR A 170 -25.35 -11.83 -13.60
C THR A 170 -24.95 -10.84 -12.52
N ALA A 171 -24.82 -9.57 -12.89
CA ALA A 171 -24.50 -8.50 -11.94
C ALA A 171 -25.38 -7.28 -12.19
N GLN A 172 -25.78 -6.60 -11.11
CA GLN A 172 -26.59 -5.39 -11.17
C GLN A 172 -26.00 -4.28 -10.28
N PRO A 173 -26.02 -3.02 -10.73
CA PRO A 173 -25.55 -1.91 -9.92
C PRO A 173 -26.45 -1.74 -8.68
N ALA A 174 -25.84 -1.60 -7.51
CA ALA A 174 -26.54 -1.54 -6.22
C ALA A 174 -26.33 -0.22 -5.50
N LYS A 175 -25.09 0.28 -5.43
CA LYS A 175 -24.75 1.55 -4.75
C LYS A 175 -23.71 2.34 -5.54
N GLU A 176 -23.80 3.64 -5.39
CA GLU A 176 -22.78 4.59 -5.83
C GLU A 176 -22.51 5.59 -4.70
N ILE A 177 -21.27 5.62 -4.21
CA ILE A 177 -20.85 6.44 -3.07
C ILE A 177 -19.84 7.47 -3.55
N GLN A 178 -20.24 8.72 -3.63
CA GLN A 178 -19.32 9.82 -3.93
C GLN A 178 -18.75 10.41 -2.63
N LEU A 179 -17.44 10.30 -2.44
CA LEU A 179 -16.74 11.00 -1.38
C LEU A 179 -16.73 12.50 -1.66
N MET A 180 -17.09 13.31 -0.66
CA MET A 180 -17.23 14.76 -0.81
C MET A 180 -15.91 15.46 -1.14
N HIS A 181 -14.80 14.96 -0.60
CA HIS A 181 -13.46 15.51 -0.88
C HIS A 181 -12.88 15.04 -2.22
N ARG A 182 -13.51 14.05 -2.88
CA ARG A 182 -13.13 13.57 -4.22
C ARG A 182 -11.66 13.11 -4.35
N ALA A 183 -11.06 12.65 -3.25
CA ALA A 183 -9.73 12.06 -3.30
C ALA A 183 -9.79 10.60 -3.79
N PRO A 184 -8.73 10.10 -4.46
CA PRO A 184 -8.65 8.74 -4.96
C PRO A 184 -8.89 7.71 -3.87
N VAL A 185 -9.72 6.72 -4.16
CA VAL A 185 -9.98 5.59 -3.28
C VAL A 185 -8.87 4.56 -3.46
N LEU A 186 -8.15 4.22 -2.38
CA LEU A 186 -7.01 3.30 -2.41
C LEU A 186 -7.33 1.94 -1.81
N GLY A 187 -8.32 1.86 -0.92
CA GLY A 187 -8.72 0.61 -0.29
C GLY A 187 -10.19 0.59 0.07
N ILE A 188 -10.80 -0.58 -0.05
CA ILE A 188 -12.16 -0.87 0.37
C ILE A 188 -12.07 -2.17 1.17
N VAL A 189 -12.66 -2.19 2.36
CA VAL A 189 -12.72 -3.36 3.23
C VAL A 189 -14.12 -3.41 3.82
N VAL A 190 -14.75 -4.59 3.82
CA VAL A 190 -16.01 -4.82 4.53
C VAL A 190 -15.68 -5.52 5.85
N LEU A 191 -16.30 -5.05 6.92
CA LEU A 191 -16.23 -5.59 8.26
C LEU A 191 -17.57 -6.25 8.61
N ASP A 192 -17.50 -7.40 9.27
CA ASP A 192 -18.64 -8.15 9.79
C ASP A 192 -19.27 -7.50 11.04
N GLY A 193 -20.24 -8.19 11.64
CA GLY A 193 -20.92 -7.74 12.85
C GLY A 193 -20.04 -7.56 14.08
N HIS A 194 -18.89 -8.24 14.16
CA HIS A 194 -17.88 -8.05 15.21
C HIS A 194 -16.85 -6.95 14.86
N GLY A 195 -16.92 -6.37 13.67
CA GLY A 195 -15.96 -5.38 13.20
C GLY A 195 -14.66 -5.98 12.66
N ALA A 196 -14.63 -7.29 12.41
CA ALA A 196 -13.51 -7.98 11.78
C ALA A 196 -13.65 -7.91 10.25
N PRO A 197 -12.54 -7.76 9.49
CA PRO A 197 -12.56 -7.85 8.04
C PRO A 197 -13.14 -9.19 7.55
N LEU A 198 -13.89 -9.17 6.45
CA LEU A 198 -14.33 -10.41 5.81
C LEU A 198 -13.11 -11.25 5.36
N PRO A 199 -13.20 -12.59 5.47
CA PRO A 199 -12.12 -13.50 5.11
C PRO A 199 -11.87 -13.51 3.60
N GLU A 200 -10.68 -13.93 3.21
CA GLU A 200 -10.33 -14.12 1.80
C GLU A 200 -11.10 -15.30 1.19
N PRO A 201 -11.28 -15.31 -0.15
CA PRO A 201 -11.95 -16.40 -0.84
C PRO A 201 -11.38 -17.77 -0.46
N LEU A 202 -12.25 -18.73 -0.17
CA LEU A 202 -11.91 -20.09 0.27
C LEU A 202 -11.27 -20.22 1.67
N GLU A 203 -11.00 -19.15 2.43
CA GLU A 203 -10.40 -19.31 3.76
C GLU A 203 -11.30 -20.06 4.74
N VAL A 204 -12.60 -19.73 4.75
CA VAL A 204 -13.59 -20.39 5.60
C VAL A 204 -13.76 -21.85 5.19
N ALA A 205 -13.77 -22.12 3.87
CA ALA A 205 -13.91 -23.48 3.35
C ALA A 205 -12.72 -24.41 3.68
N HIS A 206 -11.55 -23.84 3.99
CA HIS A 206 -10.35 -24.57 4.40
C HIS A 206 -10.04 -24.44 5.89
N ASP A 207 -11.00 -23.97 6.71
CA ASP A 207 -10.84 -23.77 8.16
C ASP A 207 -9.65 -22.84 8.54
N LEU A 208 -9.25 -21.94 7.65
CA LEU A 208 -8.17 -20.97 7.87
C LEU A 208 -8.67 -19.67 8.54
N ALA A 209 -9.98 -19.40 8.47
CA ALA A 209 -10.61 -18.24 9.08
C ALA A 209 -11.96 -18.63 9.68
N ARG A 210 -12.40 -17.86 10.69
CA ARG A 210 -13.74 -18.00 11.25
C ARG A 210 -14.78 -17.47 10.27
N SER A 211 -15.95 -18.11 10.26
CA SER A 211 -17.10 -17.60 9.52
C SER A 211 -17.46 -16.17 9.97
N PRO A 212 -17.76 -15.25 9.05
CA PRO A 212 -18.16 -13.88 9.41
C PRO A 212 -19.42 -13.83 10.25
N ASP A 213 -19.51 -12.89 11.18
CA ASP A 213 -20.76 -12.62 11.90
C ASP A 213 -21.76 -11.86 11.01
N MET A 214 -22.73 -12.62 10.48
CA MET A 214 -23.83 -12.11 9.66
C MET A 214 -25.05 -11.65 10.47
N GLN A 215 -25.05 -11.78 11.81
CA GLN A 215 -26.23 -11.41 12.62
C GLN A 215 -26.31 -9.92 12.91
N ALA A 216 -25.16 -9.26 13.06
CA ALA A 216 -25.09 -7.83 13.29
C ALA A 216 -24.85 -7.03 11.99
N SER A 217 -24.96 -5.71 12.09
CA SER A 217 -24.77 -4.82 10.94
C SER A 217 -23.32 -4.80 10.46
N HIS A 218 -23.11 -5.06 9.17
CA HIS A 218 -21.79 -4.91 8.55
C HIS A 218 -21.43 -3.44 8.32
N HIS A 219 -20.14 -3.19 8.18
CA HIS A 219 -19.57 -1.88 7.90
C HIS A 219 -18.66 -1.93 6.68
N VAL A 220 -18.66 -0.89 5.85
CA VAL A 220 -17.65 -0.72 4.80
C VAL A 220 -16.70 0.40 5.16
N VAL A 221 -15.41 0.12 5.15
CA VAL A 221 -14.32 1.08 5.35
C VAL A 221 -13.78 1.46 3.98
N VAL A 222 -13.91 2.75 3.66
CA VAL A 222 -13.36 3.34 2.43
C VAL A 222 -12.15 4.18 2.80
N THR A 223 -10.99 3.77 2.30
CA THR A 223 -9.72 4.47 2.47
C THR A 223 -9.40 5.24 1.20
N SER A 224 -9.29 6.56 1.32
CA SER A 224 -8.84 7.45 0.24
C SER A 224 -7.44 8.00 0.53
N GLU A 225 -6.84 8.70 -0.42
CA GLU A 225 -5.56 9.40 -0.19
C GLU A 225 -5.59 10.36 1.00
N GLU A 226 -6.75 10.89 1.38
CA GLU A 226 -6.83 11.99 2.36
C GLU A 226 -7.59 11.63 3.65
N GLN A 227 -8.49 10.66 3.58
CA GLN A 227 -9.39 10.31 4.67
C GLN A 227 -9.74 8.82 4.67
N PHE A 228 -10.03 8.31 5.85
CA PHE A 228 -10.65 7.02 6.09
C PHE A 228 -12.09 7.27 6.51
N LYS A 229 -13.05 6.52 5.98
CA LYS A 229 -14.47 6.69 6.29
C LYS A 229 -15.17 5.36 6.41
N VAL A 230 -15.94 5.19 7.48
CA VAL A 230 -16.73 3.98 7.74
C VAL A 230 -18.20 4.28 7.49
N PHE A 231 -18.86 3.40 6.76
CA PHE A 231 -20.29 3.45 6.50
C PHE A 231 -20.97 2.20 7.02
N THR A 232 -22.19 2.33 7.53
CA THR A 232 -23.02 1.20 7.94
C THR A 232 -23.80 0.66 6.75
N LEU A 233 -23.74 -0.65 6.52
CA LEU A 233 -24.49 -1.33 5.46
C LEU A 233 -25.87 -1.80 5.98
N PRO A 234 -26.88 -1.91 5.11
CA PRO A 234 -26.91 -1.61 3.66
C PRO A 234 -27.15 -0.12 3.34
N LYS A 235 -27.46 0.70 4.36
CA LYS A 235 -27.91 2.10 4.18
C LYS A 235 -26.81 3.05 3.70
N VAL A 236 -25.55 2.65 3.84
CA VAL A 236 -24.36 3.46 3.57
C VAL A 236 -24.38 4.78 4.36
N SER A 237 -24.87 4.74 5.59
CA SER A 237 -24.85 5.90 6.48
C SER A 237 -23.45 6.08 7.06
N SER A 238 -22.92 7.31 6.99
CA SER A 238 -21.59 7.62 7.53
C SER A 238 -21.57 7.44 9.06
N LYS A 239 -20.69 6.58 9.57
CA LYS A 239 -20.54 6.31 11.00
C LYS A 239 -19.39 7.09 11.62
N MET A 240 -18.20 7.02 11.00
CA MET A 240 -16.98 7.65 11.52
C MET A 240 -16.01 8.00 10.39
N LYS A 241 -15.09 8.91 10.66
CA LYS A 241 -14.06 9.32 9.71
C LYS A 241 -12.79 9.80 10.42
N LEU A 242 -11.64 9.52 9.82
CA LEU A 242 -10.34 10.06 10.19
C LEU A 242 -9.78 10.83 9.00
N LYS A 243 -9.40 12.10 9.23
CA LYS A 243 -8.90 12.99 8.18
C LYS A 243 -7.38 13.11 8.23
N LEU A 244 -6.66 12.12 7.68
CA LEU A 244 -5.19 12.07 7.76
C LEU A 244 -4.53 13.38 7.30
N THR A 245 -4.86 13.84 6.09
CA THR A 245 -4.24 15.06 5.53
C THR A 245 -4.57 16.32 6.31
N ALA A 246 -5.66 16.32 7.09
CA ALA A 246 -5.98 17.43 7.97
C ALA A 246 -5.07 17.45 9.20
N VAL A 247 -4.65 16.29 9.70
CA VAL A 247 -3.87 16.14 10.92
C VAL A 247 -2.43 16.64 10.72
N ASP A 248 -1.71 16.10 9.74
CA ASP A 248 -0.28 16.37 9.52
C ASP A 248 0.06 16.78 8.07
N GLY A 249 -0.89 16.68 7.14
CA GLY A 249 -0.67 16.90 5.71
C GLY A 249 -0.23 15.66 4.94
N SER A 250 -0.13 14.50 5.60
CA SER A 250 0.19 13.22 4.98
C SER A 250 -0.95 12.72 4.10
N ARG A 251 -0.60 11.99 3.05
CA ARG A 251 -1.51 11.35 2.11
C ARG A 251 -1.20 9.87 2.03
N VAL A 252 -2.23 9.04 2.05
CA VAL A 252 -2.12 7.59 1.91
C VAL A 252 -1.56 7.26 0.51
N ARG A 253 -0.58 6.37 0.44
CA ARG A 253 0.00 5.82 -0.79
C ARG A 253 -0.34 4.35 -0.97
N ARG A 254 -0.24 3.57 0.10
CA ARG A 254 -0.62 2.16 0.16
C ARG A 254 -1.41 1.91 1.43
N VAL A 255 -2.36 0.99 1.37
CA VAL A 255 -3.11 0.51 2.52
C VAL A 255 -3.22 -1.01 2.42
N GLY A 256 -3.03 -1.69 3.54
CA GLY A 256 -3.26 -3.13 3.69
C GLY A 256 -4.03 -3.40 4.98
N VAL A 257 -4.60 -4.61 5.09
CA VAL A 257 -5.18 -5.12 6.32
C VAL A 257 -4.18 -6.07 6.95
N ALA A 258 -3.92 -5.92 8.24
CA ALA A 258 -3.06 -6.82 8.98
C ALA A 258 -3.72 -7.26 10.29
N TRP A 259 -3.44 -8.49 10.68
CA TRP A 259 -3.77 -9.07 11.97
C TRP A 259 -2.56 -8.97 12.90
N PHE A 260 -2.75 -8.35 14.06
CA PHE A 260 -1.74 -8.10 15.07
C PHE A 260 -2.02 -8.98 16.30
N GLY A 261 -1.30 -10.09 16.39
CA GLY A 261 -1.34 -10.95 17.58
C GLY A 261 -0.62 -10.32 18.77
N SER A 262 -1.16 -10.48 19.97
CA SER A 262 -0.56 -9.99 21.21
C SER A 262 0.65 -10.82 21.61
N SER A 263 1.73 -10.18 22.04
CA SER A 263 2.88 -10.87 22.66
C SER A 263 2.65 -11.20 24.15
N ARG A 264 1.56 -10.69 24.74
CA ARG A 264 1.26 -10.85 26.18
C ARG A 264 0.17 -11.88 26.45
N THR A 265 -0.72 -12.08 25.49
CA THR A 265 -1.87 -12.97 25.61
C THR A 265 -1.85 -13.89 24.41
N GLU A 266 -1.68 -15.18 24.68
CA GLU A 266 -1.79 -16.24 23.69
C GLU A 266 -3.20 -16.21 23.08
N ASP A 267 -3.32 -16.49 21.78
CA ASP A 267 -4.58 -16.49 21.04
C ASP A 267 -5.40 -15.19 20.97
N TYR A 268 -4.87 -14.07 21.47
CA TYR A 268 -5.46 -12.75 21.25
C TYR A 268 -4.80 -12.02 20.10
N GLY A 269 -5.59 -11.35 19.26
CA GLY A 269 -5.11 -10.41 18.28
C GLY A 269 -6.22 -9.58 17.66
N GLU A 270 -5.84 -8.46 17.07
CA GLU A 270 -6.75 -7.47 16.51
C GLU A 270 -6.41 -7.19 15.05
N SER A 271 -7.42 -6.87 14.26
CA SER A 271 -7.22 -6.42 12.88
C SER A 271 -7.04 -4.91 12.84
N GLY A 272 -6.11 -4.45 12.01
CA GLY A 272 -5.86 -3.02 11.76
C GLY A 272 -5.54 -2.75 10.30
N LEU A 273 -5.63 -1.49 9.91
CA LEU A 273 -5.11 -1.01 8.64
C LEU A 273 -3.63 -0.63 8.81
N VAL A 274 -2.79 -1.10 7.90
CA VAL A 274 -1.41 -0.64 7.76
C VAL A 274 -1.35 0.33 6.60
N VAL A 275 -0.77 1.50 6.81
CA VAL A 275 -0.83 2.63 5.89
C VAL A 275 0.57 3.18 5.65
N LEU A 276 1.00 3.20 4.40
CA LEU A 276 2.19 3.95 3.98
C LEU A 276 1.76 5.32 3.46
N THR A 277 2.42 6.38 3.90
CA THR A 277 2.14 7.75 3.47
C THR A 277 3.07 8.23 2.35
N ASN A 278 2.76 9.37 1.76
CA ASN A 278 3.62 10.04 0.79
C ASN A 278 4.90 10.63 1.39
N GLN A 279 5.02 10.67 2.72
CA GLN A 279 6.25 11.07 3.41
C GLN A 279 7.15 9.86 3.71
N GLY A 280 6.69 8.64 3.38
CA GLY A 280 7.42 7.39 3.67
C GLY A 280 7.21 6.87 5.09
N ASP A 281 6.32 7.50 5.87
CA ASP A 281 5.91 7.03 7.19
C ASP A 281 4.92 5.86 7.09
N VAL A 282 5.02 4.92 8.02
CA VAL A 282 4.13 3.78 8.16
C VAL A 282 3.29 3.93 9.44
N HIS A 283 1.98 3.83 9.28
CA HIS A 283 0.99 4.05 10.31
C HIS A 283 0.16 2.78 10.52
N VAL A 284 -0.31 2.56 11.75
CA VAL A 284 -1.35 1.57 12.04
C VAL A 284 -2.61 2.30 12.49
N VAL A 285 -3.73 1.99 11.85
CA VAL A 285 -5.05 2.56 12.15
C VAL A 285 -5.98 1.42 12.59
N SER A 286 -6.61 1.54 13.75
CA SER A 286 -7.42 0.47 14.32
C SER A 286 -8.73 0.25 13.56
N LEU A 287 -9.23 -0.99 13.58
CA LEU A 287 -10.57 -1.34 13.12
C LEU A 287 -11.44 -1.80 14.31
N PRO A 288 -12.77 -1.58 14.28
CA PRO A 288 -13.52 -0.85 13.27
C PRO A 288 -13.48 0.68 13.45
N HIS A 289 -12.74 1.19 14.45
CA HIS A 289 -12.89 2.55 14.97
C HIS A 289 -12.13 3.63 14.20
N VAL A 290 -11.21 3.21 13.32
CA VAL A 290 -10.40 4.07 12.47
C VAL A 290 -9.67 5.15 13.29
N LYS A 291 -8.99 4.72 14.34
CA LYS A 291 -8.16 5.58 15.19
C LYS A 291 -6.69 5.30 14.94
N MET A 292 -5.88 6.35 14.80
CA MET A 292 -4.43 6.23 14.71
C MET A 292 -3.89 5.55 15.97
N GLN A 293 -3.09 4.49 15.81
CA GLN A 293 -2.47 3.76 16.93
C GLN A 293 -1.00 4.14 17.05
N VAL A 294 -0.24 3.94 15.98
CA VAL A 294 1.21 4.18 15.92
C VAL A 294 1.62 4.80 14.60
N HIS A 295 2.75 5.49 14.64
CA HIS A 295 3.39 6.20 13.52
C HIS A 295 4.89 5.94 13.61
N TYR A 296 5.48 5.44 12.52
CA TYR A 296 6.91 5.20 12.41
C TYR A 296 7.46 5.75 11.10
N PRO A 297 8.53 6.56 11.12
CA PRO A 297 9.27 6.85 9.91
C PRO A 297 9.92 5.56 9.40
N CYS A 298 9.80 5.28 8.09
CA CYS A 298 10.29 4.04 7.51
C CYS A 298 11.11 4.30 6.24
N ILE A 299 10.48 4.90 5.23
CA ILE A 299 11.11 5.20 3.94
C ILE A 299 11.38 6.70 3.88
N ARG A 300 12.50 7.12 3.29
CA ARG A 300 12.75 8.57 3.07
C ARG A 300 11.71 9.12 2.09
N ARG A 301 11.14 10.30 2.38
CA ARG A 301 10.13 10.94 1.50
C ARG A 301 10.63 11.21 0.08
N GLU A 302 11.94 11.37 -0.09
CA GLU A 302 12.59 11.59 -1.38
C GLU A 302 12.69 10.30 -2.20
N ASP A 303 12.62 9.14 -1.54
CA ASP A 303 12.68 7.82 -2.17
C ASP A 303 11.30 7.39 -2.70
N VAL A 304 10.94 8.00 -3.83
CA VAL A 304 9.67 7.73 -4.52
C VAL A 304 9.59 6.28 -4.99
N SER A 305 10.72 5.67 -5.34
CA SER A 305 10.81 4.27 -5.80
C SER A 305 10.56 3.30 -4.64
N GLY A 306 11.20 3.52 -3.50
CA GLY A 306 10.95 2.77 -2.26
C GLY A 306 9.47 2.84 -1.85
N ILE A 307 8.90 4.06 -1.81
CA ILE A 307 7.48 4.25 -1.48
C ILE A 307 6.55 3.52 -2.47
N ALA A 308 6.84 3.57 -3.77
CA ALA A 308 6.00 2.95 -4.79
C ALA A 308 6.06 1.40 -4.76
N SER A 309 7.24 0.85 -4.45
CA SER A 309 7.51 -0.58 -4.39
C SER A 309 6.98 -1.26 -3.12
N CYS A 310 6.68 -0.49 -2.08
CA CYS A 310 6.29 -1.02 -0.79
C CYS A 310 5.03 -1.90 -0.85
N VAL A 311 5.09 -3.04 -0.17
CA VAL A 311 4.00 -4.02 0.01
C VAL A 311 3.90 -4.44 1.48
N PHE A 312 2.69 -4.74 1.93
CA PHE A 312 2.42 -5.21 3.29
C PHE A 312 2.03 -6.68 3.30
N THR A 313 2.34 -7.37 4.41
CA THR A 313 1.85 -8.71 4.70
C THR A 313 0.63 -8.64 5.62
N ARG A 314 -0.12 -9.75 5.71
CA ARG A 314 -1.29 -9.87 6.59
C ARG A 314 -0.91 -9.97 8.07
N GLN A 315 0.37 -10.16 8.40
CA GLN A 315 0.88 -10.31 9.76
C GLN A 315 1.58 -9.06 10.30
N GLY A 316 1.38 -7.91 9.65
CA GLY A 316 1.94 -6.63 10.09
C GLY A 316 3.42 -6.46 9.75
N GLN A 317 3.92 -7.15 8.72
CA GLN A 317 5.24 -6.90 8.15
C GLN A 317 5.11 -6.16 6.82
N GLY A 318 6.22 -5.70 6.27
CA GLY A 318 6.27 -5.19 4.92
C GLY A 318 7.65 -5.22 4.32
N PHE A 319 7.70 -4.98 3.01
CA PHE A 319 8.91 -4.98 2.21
C PHE A 319 8.91 -3.77 1.30
N TYR A 320 10.06 -3.17 1.08
CA TYR A 320 10.25 -2.13 0.07
C TYR A 320 11.64 -2.25 -0.56
N LEU A 321 11.78 -1.80 -1.79
CA LEU A 321 13.07 -1.82 -2.50
C LEU A 321 13.96 -0.70 -1.94
N ILE A 322 15.14 -1.08 -1.43
CA ILE A 322 16.22 -0.14 -1.09
C ILE A 322 17.17 0.07 -2.28
N SER A 323 17.17 -0.88 -3.22
CA SER A 323 17.87 -0.84 -4.49
C SER A 323 17.03 -1.59 -5.56
N PRO A 324 17.36 -1.52 -6.86
CA PRO A 324 16.62 -2.24 -7.90
C PRO A 324 16.64 -3.78 -7.77
N SER A 325 17.52 -4.34 -6.92
CA SER A 325 17.75 -5.77 -6.78
C SER A 325 17.55 -6.29 -5.36
N GLU A 326 17.25 -5.43 -4.39
CA GLU A 326 17.21 -5.81 -2.97
C GLU A 326 16.02 -5.19 -2.24
N PHE A 327 15.36 -6.01 -1.44
CA PHE A 327 14.30 -5.59 -0.53
C PHE A 327 14.84 -5.45 0.89
N GLU A 328 14.35 -4.44 1.60
CA GLU A 328 14.42 -4.38 3.05
C GLU A 328 13.07 -4.77 3.65
N ARG A 329 13.10 -5.63 4.68
CA ARG A 329 11.93 -6.07 5.44
C ARG A 329 11.80 -5.22 6.69
N PHE A 330 10.60 -4.71 6.98
CA PHE A 330 10.26 -4.12 8.27
C PHE A 330 9.12 -4.89 8.94
N SER A 331 9.00 -4.76 10.27
CA SER A 331 7.91 -5.35 11.05
C SER A 331 7.29 -4.33 11.99
N LEU A 332 5.96 -4.31 12.01
CA LEU A 332 5.13 -3.54 12.95
C LEU A 332 4.50 -4.46 14.00
N SER A 333 4.68 -5.77 13.87
CA SER A 333 4.07 -6.78 14.73
C SER A 333 5.09 -7.31 15.73
N THR A 334 4.69 -7.35 17.00
CA THR A 334 5.55 -7.86 18.09
C THR A 334 5.76 -9.37 18.03
N ARG A 335 4.99 -10.10 17.21
CA ARG A 335 5.12 -11.55 17.02
C ARG A 335 6.08 -11.96 15.89
N PHE A 336 6.46 -11.03 15.02
CA PHE A 336 7.22 -11.36 13.81
C PHE A 336 8.50 -10.52 13.73
N LEU A 337 9.61 -11.11 14.17
CA LEU A 337 10.95 -10.58 13.98
C LEU A 337 11.75 -11.61 13.18
N VAL A 338 12.04 -11.28 11.91
CA VAL A 338 12.79 -12.16 11.00
C VAL A 338 14.13 -11.50 10.74
N GLU A 339 15.15 -11.95 11.45
CA GLU A 339 16.51 -11.43 11.38
C GLU A 339 17.52 -12.60 11.37
N PRO A 340 18.72 -12.41 10.78
CA PRO A 340 19.76 -13.42 10.83
C PRO A 340 20.26 -13.61 12.27
N HIS A 341 20.19 -14.83 12.78
CA HIS A 341 20.80 -15.22 14.04
C HIS A 341 21.66 -16.45 13.81
N CYS A 342 22.97 -16.27 13.68
CA CYS A 342 23.92 -17.32 13.32
C CYS A 342 25.12 -17.36 14.27
N LEU A 343 25.66 -18.56 14.45
CA LEU A 343 26.90 -18.83 15.16
C LEU A 343 27.90 -19.38 14.15
N VAL A 344 29.10 -18.80 14.10
CA VAL A 344 30.21 -19.31 13.29
C VAL A 344 31.27 -19.83 14.25
N GLU A 345 31.40 -21.15 14.34
CA GLU A 345 32.45 -21.78 15.14
C GLU A 345 33.74 -21.88 14.33
N PRO A 346 34.90 -21.55 14.93
CA PRO A 346 36.18 -21.75 14.27
C PRO A 346 36.45 -23.26 14.10
N PRO A 347 37.24 -23.66 13.08
CA PRO A 347 37.63 -25.06 12.91
C PRO A 347 38.36 -25.57 14.16
N PHE A 348 38.01 -26.77 14.63
CA PHE A 348 38.73 -27.44 15.71
C PHE A 348 40.18 -27.70 15.32
N HIS A 349 41.13 -26.96 15.90
CA HIS A 349 42.54 -27.34 15.85
C HIS A 349 42.78 -28.45 16.88
N SER A 350 42.64 -29.72 16.47
CA SER A 350 43.24 -30.84 17.21
C SER A 350 44.74 -30.95 16.88
N GLY A 351 45.52 -29.99 17.38
CA GLY A 351 46.98 -30.09 17.40
C GLY A 351 47.44 -30.87 18.64
N PRO A 352 48.42 -31.80 18.55
CA PRO A 352 48.91 -32.52 19.72
C PRO A 352 49.57 -31.55 20.70
N LEU A 353 49.32 -31.75 22.00
CA LEU A 353 50.13 -31.17 23.06
C LEU A 353 51.60 -31.56 22.85
N SER A 354 52.39 -30.68 22.26
CA SER A 354 53.85 -30.77 22.35
C SER A 354 54.30 -29.81 23.44
N GLN A 355 54.75 -30.41 24.53
CA GLN A 355 55.47 -29.75 25.61
C GLN A 355 56.68 -29.02 25.01
N HIS A 356 56.70 -27.69 25.10
CA HIS A 356 57.97 -26.95 25.08
C HIS A 356 58.02 -26.04 26.29
N GLN A 357 59.00 -26.34 27.15
CA GLN A 357 59.41 -25.55 28.31
C GLN A 357 59.74 -24.10 27.92
N PRO A 358 59.53 -23.13 28.81
CA PRO A 358 59.93 -21.74 28.58
C PRO A 358 61.41 -21.55 28.94
N GLU A 359 62.17 -20.90 28.07
CA GLU A 359 63.37 -20.16 28.46
C GLU A 359 63.11 -18.64 28.34
N PRO A 360 63.65 -17.81 29.27
CA PRO A 360 63.25 -16.43 29.42
C PRO A 360 64.19 -15.42 28.72
N ASP A 361 63.62 -14.23 28.57
CA ASP A 361 64.24 -12.91 28.37
C ASP A 361 64.78 -12.48 27.00
N GLY A 362 64.15 -11.41 26.48
CA GLY A 362 64.62 -10.63 25.34
C GLY A 362 63.64 -9.55 24.89
N ALA A 363 63.82 -8.33 25.39
CA ALA A 363 62.96 -7.16 25.26
C ALA A 363 62.55 -6.69 23.83
N HIS A 364 61.31 -6.19 23.77
CA HIS A 364 60.73 -5.13 22.91
C HIS A 364 60.90 -5.15 21.39
N ARG A 365 59.76 -5.27 20.68
CA ARG A 365 59.33 -4.34 19.61
C ARG A 365 57.83 -4.57 19.27
N ILE A 366 57.07 -3.49 19.25
CA ILE A 366 55.68 -3.45 18.76
C ILE A 366 55.73 -3.20 17.24
N PRO A 367 55.02 -3.98 16.42
CA PRO A 367 54.50 -3.48 15.14
C PRO A 367 52.98 -3.31 15.21
N GLN A 368 52.53 -2.17 14.69
CA GLN A 368 51.15 -1.92 14.31
C GLN A 368 50.88 -2.71 13.02
N ASP A 369 49.97 -3.69 13.03
CA ASP A 369 49.48 -4.32 11.79
C ASP A 369 47.98 -4.62 11.92
N GLY A 370 47.16 -3.68 11.41
CA GLY A 370 45.70 -3.82 11.29
C GLY A 370 45.22 -3.83 9.83
N GLU A 371 46.10 -3.66 8.85
CA GLU A 371 45.72 -3.53 7.43
C GLU A 371 46.15 -4.72 6.54
N GLU A 372 47.16 -5.53 6.94
CA GLU A 372 47.62 -6.66 6.11
C GLU A 372 46.71 -7.90 6.21
N ALA A 373 46.03 -8.12 7.34
CA ALA A 373 45.16 -9.28 7.53
C ALA A 373 43.90 -9.23 6.63
N GLU A 374 43.37 -8.04 6.38
CA GLU A 374 42.17 -7.83 5.55
C GLU A 374 42.48 -7.98 4.04
N SER A 375 43.67 -7.54 3.63
CA SER A 375 44.18 -7.72 2.26
C SER A 375 44.44 -9.20 1.94
N THR A 376 45.03 -9.93 2.88
CA THR A 376 45.35 -11.35 2.71
C THR A 376 44.07 -12.20 2.66
N ALA A 377 43.06 -11.87 3.48
CA ALA A 377 41.76 -12.54 3.47
C ALA A 377 40.98 -12.32 2.16
N ARG A 378 41.00 -11.09 1.61
CA ARG A 378 40.42 -10.80 0.28
C ARG A 378 41.14 -11.55 -0.84
N SER A 379 42.47 -11.57 -0.82
CA SER A 379 43.27 -12.25 -1.85
C SER A 379 43.08 -13.77 -1.84
N ILE A 380 42.84 -14.38 -0.67
CA ILE A 380 42.56 -15.82 -0.54
C ILE A 380 41.14 -16.15 -1.06
N MET A 381 40.15 -15.28 -0.79
CA MET A 381 38.76 -15.47 -1.26
C MET A 381 38.63 -15.33 -2.78
N GLU A 382 39.34 -14.37 -3.40
CA GLU A 382 39.37 -14.19 -4.85
C GLU A 382 40.04 -15.39 -5.57
N HIS A 383 41.08 -15.96 -4.96
CA HIS A 383 41.78 -17.13 -5.53
C HIS A 383 41.02 -18.45 -5.39
N ALA A 384 40.11 -18.58 -4.40
CA ALA A 384 39.37 -19.81 -4.15
C ALA A 384 38.16 -20.01 -5.09
N LEU A 385 37.60 -18.95 -5.67
CA LEU A 385 36.40 -19.03 -6.52
C LEU A 385 36.69 -19.11 -8.02
N LEU A 386 37.91 -18.74 -8.46
CA LEU A 386 38.20 -18.52 -9.89
C LEU A 386 39.16 -19.52 -10.53
N ASN A 387 39.77 -20.44 -9.77
CA ASN A 387 40.75 -21.39 -10.30
C ASN A 387 40.29 -22.87 -10.32
N ASP A 388 39.08 -23.17 -9.85
CA ASP A 388 38.54 -24.52 -9.94
C ASP A 388 37.79 -24.69 -11.27
N GLU A 389 38.47 -25.26 -12.28
CA GLU A 389 37.88 -25.56 -13.60
C GLU A 389 36.59 -26.37 -13.49
N LYS A 390 36.41 -27.20 -12.45
CA LYS A 390 35.17 -27.94 -12.25
C LYS A 390 34.00 -27.03 -11.89
N VAL A 391 34.23 -26.02 -11.04
CA VAL A 391 33.19 -25.07 -10.62
C VAL A 391 32.76 -24.20 -11.79
N LEU A 392 33.72 -23.75 -12.62
CA LEU A 392 33.41 -22.98 -13.83
C LEU A 392 32.64 -23.82 -14.87
N GLN A 393 32.99 -25.10 -15.05
CA GLN A 393 32.24 -26.01 -15.92
C GLN A 393 30.83 -26.31 -15.40
N GLU A 394 30.64 -26.40 -14.08
CA GLU A 394 29.33 -26.62 -13.46
C GLU A 394 28.42 -25.40 -13.61
N ILE A 395 28.96 -24.19 -13.44
CA ILE A 395 28.24 -22.93 -13.68
C ILE A 395 27.84 -22.83 -15.16
N GLN A 396 28.76 -23.12 -16.09
CA GLN A 396 28.47 -23.05 -17.52
C GLN A 396 27.43 -24.09 -17.96
N LYS A 397 27.49 -25.30 -17.42
CA LYS A 397 26.50 -26.36 -17.67
C LYS A 397 25.12 -26.02 -17.12
N SER A 398 25.05 -25.30 -16.00
CA SER A 398 23.79 -24.81 -15.42
C SER A 398 23.17 -23.70 -16.28
N LEU A 399 23.98 -22.82 -16.86
CA LEU A 399 23.52 -21.75 -17.75
C LEU A 399 23.08 -22.26 -19.14
N GLU A 400 23.71 -23.32 -19.65
CA GLU A 400 23.37 -23.92 -20.95
C GLU A 400 22.15 -24.85 -20.88
N GLY A 401 21.94 -25.55 -19.76
CA GLY A 401 20.81 -26.47 -19.56
C GLY A 401 19.43 -25.80 -19.57
N ASP A 402 19.36 -24.53 -19.16
CA ASP A 402 18.11 -23.76 -19.15
C ASP A 402 17.75 -23.16 -20.52
N GLN A 403 18.70 -22.98 -21.44
CA GLN A 403 18.39 -22.47 -22.79
C GLN A 403 17.79 -23.53 -23.71
N THR A 404 18.21 -24.80 -23.57
CA THR A 404 17.70 -25.88 -24.43
C THR A 404 16.26 -26.28 -24.09
N SER A 405 15.86 -26.19 -22.82
CA SER A 405 14.50 -26.51 -22.38
C SER A 405 13.47 -25.42 -22.76
N PHE A 406 13.89 -24.15 -22.80
CA PHE A 406 13.05 -23.03 -23.22
C PHE A 406 12.78 -23.00 -24.74
N LEU A 407 13.76 -23.38 -25.56
CA LEU A 407 13.61 -23.43 -27.02
C LEU A 407 12.75 -24.61 -27.49
N GLU A 408 12.90 -25.80 -26.88
CA GLU A 408 12.08 -26.96 -27.24
C GLU A 408 10.60 -26.81 -26.84
N ASN A 409 10.33 -26.18 -25.70
CA ASN A 409 8.94 -25.92 -25.27
C ASN A 409 8.26 -24.81 -26.09
N SER A 410 9.01 -23.83 -26.57
CA SER A 410 8.46 -22.78 -27.45
C SER A 410 8.10 -23.30 -28.85
N MET A 411 8.84 -24.27 -29.39
CA MET A 411 8.52 -24.85 -30.71
C MET A 411 7.30 -25.78 -30.68
N LYS A 412 7.05 -26.49 -29.57
CA LYS A 412 5.87 -27.37 -29.45
C LYS A 412 4.56 -26.61 -29.24
N SER A 413 4.60 -25.39 -28.70
CA SER A 413 3.39 -24.57 -28.51
C SER A 413 3.00 -23.73 -29.74
N ALA A 414 3.81 -23.70 -30.80
CA ALA A 414 3.54 -22.96 -32.03
C ALA A 414 2.94 -23.82 -33.15
N VAL A 415 2.74 -25.12 -32.94
CA VAL A 415 2.19 -26.07 -33.93
C VAL A 415 1.05 -26.92 -33.35
N ALA A 416 0.30 -26.39 -32.38
CA ALA A 416 -0.92 -27.01 -31.85
C ALA A 416 -2.10 -26.05 -31.93
#